data_AF-A0AAW8HD13-F1
#
_entry.id   AF-A0AAW8HD13-F1
#
_cell.length_a   1.000
_cell.length_b   1.000
_cell.length_c   1.000
_cell.angle_alpha   90.00
_cell.angle_beta   90.00
_cell.angle_gamma   90.00
#
_symmetry.space_group_name_H-M   'P 1'
#
loop_
_entity.id
_entity.type
_entity.pdbx_description
1 polymer ?
#
loop_
_entity_poly.entity_id
_entity_poly.type
_entity_poly.pdbx_seq_one_letter_code
_entity_poly.pdbx_strand_id
1 'polypeptide(L)'
;MTTKPVPFFEKPQNKPTTYDGLLGWSSDWKCYLDPEEKPVPLDDIESLSPGQESITVKRGDTLGQIAREYHCPVDELADYNNISKIDLIYPGQVINIPQRRYMLSEVSGEKSTNECLLSFTFGDLIEKPIAGLKVKITTILGDVYESVTDGIGRIEDVVITADTEISVFVSSGLGKIKEVANFMVQEGKVGVLLSSPKVRVKGKSAALTGPAENIESKKEEVNTISIGRDREGKPRLQVNHMCPNRYDLMLGKNVIYWNQVIRASERSGIIPQSIAAVISAEAAKYPGGVWKPTSVCKDSANSTEDVTVYKSSAAGMTQFLNGTWMTETLKEGTYLFEKATNLGLVADKPVLNKDGQDVKNKSGEVIYEKKFQVSPDTWKNFHELKAERYITGITPYPAHATSEVQTWLNLRFNPEYAIMAAVDYGVANLAALKNDGYNIDGLNDAEKAKIIYLTHHLGLANARRFIKNEITEESAWELLKAQIGLKSAAAKVEDYGGNIIAHRVWLTNFIDKHLNLNNYYCPEMIYHAKLIDVNLTQVIHNL
;
A
#
# COMPACT_ATOMS: atom_id res chain seq x y z
N MET A 1 -34.07 36.30 27.94
CA MET A 1 -32.62 36.15 27.73
C MET A 1 -32.42 34.88 26.91
N THR A 2 -32.26 35.01 25.59
CA THR A 2 -32.08 33.89 24.67
C THR A 2 -30.60 33.55 24.61
N THR A 3 -30.20 32.50 25.32
CA THR A 3 -28.87 31.88 25.20
C THR A 3 -28.79 31.23 23.82
N LYS A 4 -28.21 31.94 22.85
CA LYS A 4 -27.84 31.35 21.56
C LYS A 4 -26.89 30.16 21.83
N PRO A 5 -27.09 28.99 21.20
CA PRO A 5 -26.11 27.92 21.26
C PRO A 5 -24.78 28.43 20.69
N VAL A 6 -23.71 28.27 21.46
CA VAL A 6 -22.36 28.59 21.02
C VAL A 6 -21.96 27.48 20.03
N PRO A 7 -21.68 27.79 18.76
CA PRO A 7 -21.29 26.78 17.79
C PRO A 7 -19.97 26.10 18.22
N PHE A 8 -19.84 24.79 17.96
CA PHE A 8 -18.65 24.00 18.31
C PHE A 8 -17.37 24.45 17.60
N PHE A 9 -17.52 25.32 16.59
CA PHE A 9 -16.49 25.82 15.70
C PHE A 9 -16.48 27.35 15.72
N GLU A 10 -15.33 27.95 15.99
CA GLU A 10 -15.18 29.41 15.90
C GLU A 10 -15.20 29.86 14.42
N LYS A 11 -15.67 31.10 14.19
CA LYS A 11 -15.64 31.71 12.85
C LYS A 11 -14.19 31.85 12.37
N PRO A 12 -13.90 31.64 11.08
CA PRO A 12 -12.53 31.66 10.55
C PRO A 12 -11.85 33.00 10.85
N GLN A 13 -10.72 32.94 11.56
CA GLN A 13 -9.89 34.12 11.81
C GLN A 13 -9.04 34.43 10.57
N ASN A 14 -9.43 35.45 9.82
CA ASN A 14 -8.59 36.09 8.82
C ASN A 14 -7.60 37.04 9.52
N LYS A 15 -6.44 36.53 9.94
CA LYS A 15 -5.14 37.25 10.00
C LYS A 15 -4.02 36.35 10.54
N PRO A 16 -2.78 36.47 10.03
CA PRO A 16 -1.66 35.63 10.45
C PRO A 16 -1.09 36.10 11.79
N THR A 17 -0.88 35.16 12.72
CA THR A 17 -0.08 35.39 13.92
C THR A 17 1.19 34.56 13.88
N THR A 18 2.21 35.15 14.48
CA THR A 18 3.66 35.00 14.30
C THR A 18 4.29 33.75 14.91
N TYR A 19 5.44 33.39 14.35
CA TYR A 19 6.41 32.35 14.74
C TYR A 19 7.12 32.67 16.08
N ASP A 20 7.39 31.66 16.93
CA ASP A 20 8.14 31.81 18.19
C ASP A 20 9.33 30.84 18.35
N GLY A 21 9.91 30.37 17.25
CA GLY A 21 11.34 30.07 17.13
C GLY A 21 12.00 29.27 18.27
N LEU A 22 12.15 27.97 18.04
CA LEU A 22 13.32 27.24 18.54
C LEU A 22 14.00 26.56 17.34
N LEU A 23 15.17 27.13 17.03
CA LEU A 23 16.20 26.76 16.03
C LEU A 23 16.11 27.48 14.65
N GLY A 24 16.59 28.74 14.60
CA GLY A 24 17.06 29.47 13.40
C GLY A 24 18.48 29.05 12.98
N TRP A 25 19.08 29.46 11.84
CA TRP A 25 19.14 30.75 11.13
C TRP A 25 18.88 30.57 9.62
N SER A 26 17.98 31.31 8.98
CA SER A 26 18.07 32.68 8.42
C SER A 26 18.81 32.80 7.08
N SER A 27 17.97 33.05 6.08
CA SER A 27 18.15 33.29 4.66
C SER A 27 18.80 34.63 4.29
N ASP A 28 19.69 34.60 3.30
CA ASP A 28 19.71 35.57 2.20
C ASP A 28 19.42 34.81 0.91
N TRP A 29 18.15 34.79 0.49
CA TRP A 29 17.73 34.16 -0.77
C TRP A 29 17.33 35.27 -1.76
N LYS A 30 18.16 35.41 -2.81
CA LYS A 30 17.72 35.85 -4.14
C LYS A 30 17.38 34.60 -4.95
N CYS A 31 16.31 34.69 -5.75
CA CYS A 31 15.73 33.60 -6.53
C CYS A 31 16.74 32.74 -7.28
N TYR A 32 16.78 31.43 -6.96
CA TYR A 32 17.05 30.35 -7.91
C TYR A 32 16.26 29.09 -7.50
N LEU A 33 15.81 28.33 -8.50
CA LEU A 33 15.22 26.99 -8.39
C LEU A 33 16.27 25.98 -7.95
N ASP A 34 15.98 25.13 -6.96
CA ASP A 34 16.46 23.73 -6.90
C ASP A 34 15.58 22.86 -5.96
N PRO A 35 15.41 21.55 -6.23
CA PRO A 35 14.54 20.61 -5.52
C PRO A 35 15.32 19.68 -4.55
N GLU A 36 14.87 19.55 -3.30
CA GLU A 36 14.98 18.34 -2.44
C GLU A 36 14.54 18.68 -1.00
N GLU A 37 13.74 17.81 -0.35
CA GLU A 37 13.91 17.32 1.04
C GLU A 37 12.67 16.52 1.55
N LYS A 38 12.92 15.39 2.22
CA LYS A 38 11.99 14.31 2.69
C LYS A 38 11.49 14.53 4.15
N PRO A 39 10.38 13.89 4.61
CA PRO A 39 10.07 13.80 6.05
C PRO A 39 9.92 12.37 6.67
N VAL A 40 10.04 12.33 8.01
CA VAL A 40 10.37 11.25 8.99
C VAL A 40 9.14 10.41 9.49
N PRO A 41 9.29 9.15 10.00
CA PRO A 41 8.18 8.27 10.44
C PRO A 41 7.76 8.43 11.92
N LEU A 42 6.50 8.09 12.22
CA LEU A 42 5.87 8.12 13.55
C LEU A 42 5.68 6.69 14.11
N ASP A 43 6.54 6.28 15.03
CA ASP A 43 6.28 5.21 16.00
C ASP A 43 5.96 5.90 17.33
N ASP A 44 4.70 5.83 17.79
CA ASP A 44 4.27 5.93 19.20
C ASP A 44 2.73 6.01 19.25
N ILE A 45 2.09 5.00 19.87
CA ILE A 45 0.92 5.07 20.79
C ILE A 45 0.32 3.66 20.96
N GLU A 46 0.39 3.17 22.21
CA GLU A 46 -0.21 1.95 22.75
C GLU A 46 -1.76 1.88 22.59
N SER A 47 -2.31 0.66 22.49
CA SER A 47 -3.75 0.39 22.40
C SER A 47 -4.31 -0.30 23.65
N LEU A 48 -5.44 0.20 24.19
CA LEU A 48 -6.28 -0.48 25.19
C LEU A 48 -7.64 -0.86 24.57
N SER A 49 -8.16 -2.04 24.94
CA SER A 49 -9.29 -2.76 24.34
C SER A 49 -10.60 -2.70 25.16
N PRO A 50 -11.81 -2.54 24.54
CA PRO A 50 -13.09 -2.74 25.24
C PRO A 50 -14.00 -3.79 24.55
N GLY A 51 -14.38 -4.82 25.30
CA GLY A 51 -15.35 -5.85 24.88
C GLY A 51 -16.08 -6.50 26.06
N GLN A 52 -16.51 -5.71 27.05
CA GLN A 52 -17.10 -6.24 28.30
C GLN A 52 -18.50 -5.65 28.56
N GLU A 53 -19.49 -6.53 28.79
CA GLU A 53 -20.94 -6.20 28.86
C GLU A 53 -21.45 -5.89 30.28
N SER A 54 -20.67 -6.16 31.32
CA SER A 54 -20.98 -5.79 32.71
C SER A 54 -19.71 -5.71 33.56
N ILE A 55 -19.77 -4.96 34.66
CA ILE A 55 -18.65 -4.80 35.58
C ILE A 55 -19.08 -4.99 37.04
N THR A 56 -18.17 -5.48 37.88
CA THR A 56 -18.37 -5.59 39.33
C THR A 56 -17.59 -4.51 40.03
N VAL A 57 -18.29 -3.64 40.78
CA VAL A 57 -17.75 -2.50 41.52
C VAL A 57 -16.70 -2.96 42.52
N LYS A 58 -15.52 -2.37 42.48
CA LYS A 58 -14.43 -2.59 43.45
C LYS A 58 -14.37 -1.44 44.45
N ARG A 59 -13.64 -1.67 45.55
CA ARG A 59 -13.46 -0.66 46.59
C ARG A 59 -12.71 0.55 46.03
N GLY A 60 -13.39 1.70 46.00
CA GLY A 60 -12.86 2.96 45.46
C GLY A 60 -13.49 3.40 44.15
N ASP A 61 -14.28 2.53 43.50
CA ASP A 61 -15.00 2.87 42.28
C ASP A 61 -16.17 3.82 42.57
N THR A 62 -16.44 4.70 41.63
CA THR A 62 -17.63 5.58 41.64
C THR A 62 -18.43 5.38 40.36
N LEU A 63 -19.75 5.57 40.45
CA LEU A 63 -20.64 5.39 39.30
C LEU A 63 -20.27 6.34 38.15
N GLY A 64 -19.80 7.55 38.48
CA GLY A 64 -19.32 8.53 37.51
C GLY A 64 -17.95 8.21 36.89
N GLN A 65 -17.08 7.43 37.53
CA GLN A 65 -15.87 6.92 36.89
C GLN A 65 -16.20 5.81 35.91
N ILE A 66 -17.06 4.88 36.33
CA ILE A 66 -17.55 3.78 35.49
C ILE A 66 -18.29 4.32 34.26
N ALA A 67 -19.24 5.22 34.45
CA ALA A 67 -20.01 5.83 33.37
C ALA A 67 -19.11 6.56 32.36
N ARG A 68 -18.03 7.21 32.83
CA ARG A 68 -17.02 7.85 31.96
C ARG A 68 -16.16 6.84 31.20
N GLU A 69 -15.73 5.77 31.86
CA GLU A 69 -14.93 4.70 31.27
C GLU A 69 -15.70 3.97 30.17
N TYR A 70 -17.02 3.83 30.31
CA TYR A 70 -17.90 3.17 29.34
C TYR A 70 -18.77 4.14 28.53
N HIS A 71 -18.46 5.44 28.57
CA HIS A 71 -19.08 6.49 27.76
C HIS A 71 -20.61 6.55 27.78
N CYS A 72 -21.25 6.36 28.94
CA CYS A 72 -22.68 6.62 29.14
C CYS A 72 -22.91 7.72 30.19
N PRO A 73 -24.02 8.46 30.13
CA PRO A 73 -24.39 9.40 31.19
C PRO A 73 -24.57 8.68 32.53
N VAL A 74 -24.10 9.30 33.61
CA VAL A 74 -24.18 8.71 34.96
C VAL A 74 -25.63 8.46 35.34
N ASP A 75 -26.52 9.37 34.98
CA ASP A 75 -27.95 9.31 35.27
C ASP A 75 -28.62 8.14 34.53
N GLU A 76 -28.26 7.93 33.26
CA GLU A 76 -28.75 6.80 32.45
C GLU A 76 -28.21 5.46 32.97
N LEU A 77 -26.94 5.41 33.38
CA LEU A 77 -26.36 4.22 33.99
C LEU A 77 -26.99 3.91 35.35
N ALA A 78 -27.28 4.95 36.14
CA ALA A 78 -27.94 4.83 37.43
C ALA A 78 -29.37 4.32 37.24
N ASP A 79 -30.13 4.91 36.33
CA ASP A 79 -31.49 4.49 36.02
C ASP A 79 -31.54 3.06 35.48
N TYR A 80 -30.63 2.70 34.57
CA TYR A 80 -30.56 1.34 33.99
C TYR A 80 -30.27 0.26 35.04
N ASN A 81 -29.56 0.63 36.12
CA ASN A 81 -29.26 -0.26 37.24
C ASN A 81 -30.14 -0.01 38.48
N ASN A 82 -31.20 0.80 38.36
CA ASN A 82 -32.13 1.18 39.42
C ASN A 82 -31.46 1.80 40.68
N ILE A 83 -30.41 2.60 40.48
CA ILE A 83 -29.64 3.24 41.55
C ILE A 83 -30.24 4.61 41.86
N SER A 84 -31.01 4.70 42.95
CA SER A 84 -31.72 5.93 43.32
C SER A 84 -30.82 7.02 43.94
N LYS A 85 -29.61 6.65 44.40
CA LYS A 85 -28.61 7.58 44.94
C LYS A 85 -27.32 7.43 44.14
N ILE A 86 -27.14 8.31 43.16
CA ILE A 86 -26.07 8.28 42.16
C ILE A 86 -24.66 8.29 42.79
N ASP A 87 -24.52 8.92 43.96
CA ASP A 87 -23.24 9.00 44.68
C ASP A 87 -22.91 7.77 45.55
N LEU A 88 -23.78 6.75 45.58
CA LEU A 88 -23.65 5.63 46.51
C LEU A 88 -23.77 4.27 45.81
N ILE A 89 -22.60 3.65 45.54
CA ILE A 89 -22.46 2.26 45.08
C ILE A 89 -21.57 1.47 46.03
N TYR A 90 -21.77 0.15 46.11
CA TYR A 90 -21.06 -0.70 47.07
C TYR A 90 -20.09 -1.67 46.39
N PRO A 91 -18.90 -1.93 46.96
CA PRO A 91 -17.99 -2.95 46.45
C PRO A 91 -18.68 -4.33 46.39
N GLY A 92 -18.56 -5.01 45.27
CA GLY A 92 -19.25 -6.28 44.96
C GLY A 92 -20.57 -6.12 44.20
N GLN A 93 -21.06 -4.89 44.03
CA GLN A 93 -22.27 -4.59 43.24
C GLN A 93 -21.98 -4.74 41.74
N VAL A 94 -22.85 -5.43 41.01
CA VAL A 94 -22.72 -5.58 39.54
C VAL A 94 -23.46 -4.45 38.85
N ILE A 95 -22.78 -3.75 37.94
CA ILE A 95 -23.31 -2.65 37.14
C ILE A 95 -23.34 -3.13 35.69
N ASN A 96 -24.55 -3.21 35.14
CA ASN A 96 -24.81 -3.57 33.76
C ASN A 96 -24.72 -2.32 32.89
N ILE A 97 -24.01 -2.42 31.77
CA ILE A 97 -23.79 -1.27 30.88
C ILE A 97 -24.91 -1.23 29.84
N PRO A 98 -25.74 -0.16 29.76
CA PRO A 98 -26.84 -0.10 28.82
C PRO A 98 -26.36 -0.12 27.36
N GLN A 99 -26.73 -1.16 26.62
CA GLN A 99 -26.53 -1.24 25.17
C GLN A 99 -27.71 -0.56 24.48
N ARG A 100 -27.52 0.63 23.90
CA ARG A 100 -28.61 1.31 23.19
C ARG A 100 -28.95 0.60 21.88
N ARG A 101 -30.15 0.02 21.80
CA ARG A 101 -30.85 -0.25 20.54
C ARG A 101 -32.00 0.74 20.41
N TYR A 102 -32.00 1.54 19.36
CA TYR A 102 -33.13 2.40 19.02
C TYR A 102 -34.07 1.68 18.05
N MET A 103 -35.37 1.64 18.36
CA MET A 103 -36.45 1.39 17.40
C MET A 103 -37.24 2.69 17.17
N LEU A 104 -37.78 2.87 15.96
CA LEU A 104 -38.69 3.97 15.63
C LEU A 104 -40.14 3.47 15.50
N SER A 105 -41.07 4.25 16.06
CA SER A 105 -42.52 4.09 16.01
C SER A 105 -43.15 4.66 14.73
N GLU A 106 -44.28 4.09 14.31
CA GLU A 106 -45.06 4.46 13.12
C GLU A 106 -45.57 5.91 13.12
N VAL A 107 -45.48 6.56 11.96
CA VAL A 107 -46.37 7.65 11.54
C VAL A 107 -46.93 7.29 10.17
N SER A 108 -48.26 7.27 10.09
CA SER A 108 -49.08 7.16 8.89
C SER A 108 -49.10 8.48 8.12
N GLY A 109 -48.95 8.41 6.80
CA GLY A 109 -49.15 9.54 5.90
C GLY A 109 -48.33 9.41 4.62
N GLU A 110 -49.00 9.08 3.52
CA GLU A 110 -48.41 9.14 2.18
C GLU A 110 -47.90 10.55 1.86
N LYS A 111 -46.60 10.66 1.59
CA LYS A 111 -45.97 11.65 0.70
C LYS A 111 -44.60 11.10 0.26
N SER A 112 -44.40 11.00 -1.04
CA SER A 112 -43.11 10.74 -1.68
C SER A 112 -42.04 11.67 -1.09
N THR A 113 -41.01 11.10 -0.47
CA THR A 113 -39.87 11.84 0.08
C THR A 113 -38.58 11.16 -0.40
N ASN A 114 -37.83 11.84 -1.27
CA ASN A 114 -36.50 11.44 -1.75
C ASN A 114 -35.46 11.63 -0.63
N GLU A 115 -35.64 11.00 0.52
CA GLU A 115 -34.74 11.13 1.69
C GLU A 115 -33.78 9.93 1.80
N CYS A 116 -32.49 10.21 2.02
CA CYS A 116 -31.42 9.22 2.18
C CYS A 116 -30.87 9.26 3.62
N LEU A 117 -30.77 8.09 4.25
CA LEU A 117 -30.06 7.93 5.52
C LEU A 117 -28.56 7.75 5.26
N LEU A 118 -27.73 8.59 5.88
CA LEU A 118 -26.28 8.57 5.73
C LEU A 118 -25.60 8.18 7.05
N SER A 119 -24.95 7.03 7.08
CA SER A 119 -24.10 6.62 8.21
C SER A 119 -22.64 6.92 7.93
N PHE A 120 -21.91 7.57 8.84
CA PHE A 120 -20.48 7.84 8.66
C PHE A 120 -19.64 7.10 9.71
N THR A 121 -18.45 6.65 9.30
CA THR A 121 -17.40 6.11 10.18
C THR A 121 -16.06 6.74 9.84
N PHE A 122 -15.34 7.23 10.83
CA PHE A 122 -14.08 7.94 10.73
C PHE A 122 -12.98 7.04 11.31
N GLY A 123 -11.98 6.76 10.50
CA GLY A 123 -10.80 6.00 10.89
C GLY A 123 -9.52 6.71 10.45
N ASP A 124 -8.37 6.25 10.91
CA ASP A 124 -7.08 6.73 10.44
C ASP A 124 -6.68 6.07 9.10
N LEU A 125 -5.44 6.30 8.66
CA LEU A 125 -4.93 5.78 7.39
C LEU A 125 -4.81 4.24 7.37
N ILE A 126 -4.83 3.58 8.53
CA ILE A 126 -4.78 2.12 8.68
C ILE A 126 -6.14 1.52 9.08
N GLU A 127 -7.23 2.29 8.95
CA GLU A 127 -8.61 1.90 9.28
C GLU A 127 -8.91 1.72 10.78
N LYS A 128 -8.02 2.18 11.68
CA LYS A 128 -8.33 2.21 13.11
C LYS A 128 -9.37 3.31 13.36
N PRO A 129 -10.49 3.03 14.05
CA PRO A 129 -11.50 4.04 14.31
C PRO A 129 -10.97 5.22 15.13
N ILE A 130 -11.38 6.44 14.77
CA ILE A 130 -11.01 7.67 15.49
C ILE A 130 -12.20 8.10 16.35
N ALA A 131 -12.08 7.94 17.66
CA ALA A 131 -13.07 8.41 18.64
C ALA A 131 -12.84 9.87 19.04
N GLY A 132 -13.89 10.58 19.43
CA GLY A 132 -13.81 11.96 19.93
C GLY A 132 -13.54 13.02 18.87
N LEU A 133 -13.60 12.66 17.58
CA LEU A 133 -13.39 13.59 16.47
C LEU A 133 -14.65 14.44 16.28
N LYS A 134 -14.52 15.76 16.38
CA LYS A 134 -15.61 16.69 16.06
C LYS A 134 -15.79 16.75 14.55
N VAL A 135 -17.00 16.46 14.10
CA VAL A 135 -17.40 16.41 12.69
C VAL A 135 -18.51 17.44 12.45
N LYS A 136 -18.46 18.09 11.30
CA LYS A 136 -19.51 18.98 10.80
C LYS A 136 -19.84 18.61 9.37
N ILE A 137 -21.12 18.40 9.06
CA ILE A 137 -21.62 18.16 7.71
C ILE A 137 -22.44 19.37 7.32
N THR A 138 -22.21 19.92 6.13
CA THR A 138 -22.99 21.02 5.58
C THR A 138 -23.59 20.64 4.24
N THR A 139 -24.87 20.91 4.02
CA THR A 139 -25.51 20.76 2.70
C THR A 139 -25.34 22.04 1.89
N ILE A 140 -25.38 21.94 0.56
CA ILE A 140 -25.47 23.11 -0.33
C ILE A 140 -26.72 23.98 -0.04
N LEU A 141 -27.76 23.37 0.52
CA LEU A 141 -28.99 24.04 0.95
C LEU A 141 -28.83 24.82 2.27
N GLY A 142 -27.67 24.71 2.93
CA GLY A 142 -27.31 25.46 4.13
C GLY A 142 -27.59 24.75 5.45
N ASP A 143 -28.04 23.49 5.41
CA ASP A 143 -28.24 22.69 6.62
C ASP A 143 -26.88 22.31 7.21
N VAL A 144 -26.82 22.28 8.54
CA VAL A 144 -25.58 22.01 9.28
C VAL A 144 -25.83 20.95 10.34
N TYR A 145 -25.08 19.87 10.28
CA TYR A 145 -25.10 18.77 11.26
C TYR A 145 -23.75 18.68 11.96
N GLU A 146 -23.72 18.81 13.28
CA GLU A 146 -22.48 18.73 14.07
C GLU A 146 -22.57 17.51 14.99
N SER A 147 -21.52 16.69 15.01
CA SER A 147 -21.48 15.46 15.80
C SER A 147 -20.05 15.14 16.26
N VAL A 148 -19.91 14.18 17.16
CA VAL A 148 -18.62 13.70 17.66
C VAL A 148 -18.56 12.19 17.49
N THR A 149 -17.44 11.69 16.98
CA THR A 149 -17.31 10.26 16.74
C THR A 149 -17.26 9.44 18.02
N ASP A 150 -17.95 8.30 18.02
CA ASP A 150 -17.97 7.33 19.12
C ASP A 150 -16.70 6.45 19.17
N GLY A 151 -16.67 5.49 20.11
CA GLY A 151 -15.53 4.57 20.31
C GLY A 151 -15.17 3.68 19.11
N ILE A 152 -16.06 3.58 18.12
CA ILE A 152 -15.83 2.86 16.86
C ILE A 152 -15.82 3.82 15.66
N GLY A 153 -15.59 5.11 15.92
CA GLY A 153 -15.39 6.14 14.92
C GLY A 153 -16.67 6.60 14.23
N ARG A 154 -17.86 6.23 14.69
CA ARG A 154 -19.13 6.59 14.03
C ARG A 154 -19.72 7.87 14.57
N ILE A 155 -20.44 8.58 13.71
CA ILE A 155 -21.38 9.63 14.14
C ILE A 155 -22.81 9.15 13.93
N GLU A 156 -23.75 9.87 14.53
CA GLU A 156 -25.18 9.63 14.32
C GLU A 156 -25.56 9.77 12.84
N ASP A 157 -26.44 8.89 12.38
CA ASP A 157 -26.87 8.87 11.00
C ASP A 157 -27.64 10.15 10.66
N VAL A 158 -27.36 10.73 9.49
CA VAL A 158 -27.97 11.98 9.05
C VAL A 158 -28.94 11.71 7.91
N VAL A 159 -30.16 12.23 8.01
CA VAL A 159 -31.15 12.17 6.93
C VAL A 159 -30.96 13.38 6.04
N ILE A 160 -30.65 13.15 4.76
CA ILE A 160 -30.42 14.20 3.77
C ILE A 160 -31.17 13.84 2.49
N THR A 161 -31.76 14.83 1.82
CA THR A 161 -32.43 14.64 0.53
C THR A 161 -31.44 14.14 -0.53
N ALA A 162 -31.86 13.18 -1.36
CA ALA A 162 -31.09 12.73 -2.51
C ALA A 162 -30.75 13.89 -3.46
N ASP A 163 -29.68 13.75 -4.23
CA ASP A 163 -29.10 14.74 -5.14
C ASP A 163 -28.65 16.05 -4.47
N THR A 164 -28.45 16.04 -3.15
CA THR A 164 -27.91 17.18 -2.40
C THR A 164 -26.40 17.04 -2.22
N GLU A 165 -25.63 18.06 -2.61
CA GLU A 165 -24.19 18.13 -2.33
C GLU A 165 -23.94 18.39 -0.84
N ILE A 166 -23.03 17.62 -0.25
CA ILE A 166 -22.64 17.75 1.15
C ILE A 166 -21.12 17.82 1.31
N SER A 167 -20.68 18.70 2.21
CA SER A 167 -19.28 18.84 2.63
C SER A 167 -19.14 18.40 4.08
N VAL A 168 -18.16 17.54 4.37
CA VAL A 168 -17.84 17.08 5.72
C VAL A 168 -16.51 17.68 6.16
N PHE A 169 -16.54 18.28 7.34
CA PHE A 169 -15.44 18.94 8.01
C PHE A 169 -15.12 18.21 9.31
N VAL A 170 -13.86 18.22 9.71
CA VAL A 170 -13.43 17.71 11.02
C VAL A 170 -12.53 18.72 11.73
N SER A 171 -12.56 18.74 13.07
CA SER A 171 -11.62 19.51 13.89
C SER A 171 -10.38 18.67 14.20
N SER A 172 -9.19 19.22 13.99
CA SER A 172 -7.97 18.65 14.59
C SER A 172 -7.91 18.95 16.10
N GLY A 173 -7.06 18.22 16.84
CA GLY A 173 -6.85 18.43 18.29
C GLY A 173 -6.34 19.82 18.68
N LEU A 174 -5.87 20.61 17.71
CA LEU A 174 -5.45 22.02 17.87
C LEU A 174 -6.53 23.03 17.43
N GLY A 175 -7.78 22.60 17.21
CA GLY A 175 -8.91 23.46 16.86
C GLY A 175 -9.00 23.89 15.40
N LYS A 176 -8.08 23.43 14.52
CA LYS A 176 -8.16 23.72 13.08
C LYS A 176 -9.23 22.87 12.40
N ILE A 177 -10.16 23.52 11.72
CA ILE A 177 -11.24 22.91 10.93
C ILE A 177 -10.71 22.59 9.54
N LYS A 178 -10.95 21.37 9.07
CA LYS A 178 -10.54 20.95 7.72
C LYS A 178 -11.67 20.22 7.04
N GLU A 179 -11.94 20.58 5.79
CA GLU A 179 -12.80 19.79 4.91
C GLU A 179 -12.09 18.49 4.55
N VAL A 180 -12.75 17.37 4.80
CA VAL A 180 -12.21 16.02 4.55
C VAL A 180 -12.95 15.29 3.45
N ALA A 181 -14.10 15.81 3.03
CA ALA A 181 -15.00 15.14 2.11
C ALA A 181 -15.98 16.15 1.50
N ASN A 182 -16.24 16.03 0.20
CA ASN A 182 -17.36 16.66 -0.49
C ASN A 182 -17.95 15.65 -1.47
N PHE A 183 -19.26 15.39 -1.42
CA PHE A 183 -19.94 14.51 -2.35
C PHE A 183 -21.45 14.79 -2.47
N MET A 184 -22.04 14.39 -3.59
CA MET A 184 -23.49 14.37 -3.80
C MET A 184 -24.12 13.13 -3.17
N VAL A 185 -25.18 13.32 -2.39
CA VAL A 185 -25.98 12.25 -1.78
C VAL A 185 -26.78 11.55 -2.88
N GLN A 186 -26.68 10.23 -2.98
CA GLN A 186 -27.37 9.44 -4.03
C GLN A 186 -28.13 8.27 -3.43
N GLU A 187 -29.19 7.84 -4.10
CA GLU A 187 -29.97 6.65 -3.74
C GLU A 187 -29.12 5.36 -3.88
N GLY A 188 -29.12 4.50 -2.84
CA GLY A 188 -28.42 3.21 -2.84
C GLY A 188 -27.17 3.15 -1.94
N LYS A 189 -26.53 1.96 -1.79
CA LYS A 189 -25.33 1.75 -0.94
C LYS A 189 -24.07 2.30 -1.60
N VAL A 190 -23.69 3.54 -1.26
CA VAL A 190 -22.43 4.15 -1.68
C VAL A 190 -21.41 4.05 -0.55
N GLY A 191 -20.38 3.22 -0.74
CA GLY A 191 -19.21 3.21 0.13
C GLY A 191 -18.29 4.34 -0.27
N VAL A 192 -18.48 5.52 0.34
CA VAL A 192 -17.65 6.69 0.03
C VAL A 192 -16.32 6.54 0.79
N LEU A 193 -15.21 6.39 0.06
CA LEU A 193 -13.85 6.35 0.61
C LEU A 193 -13.20 7.71 0.38
N LEU A 194 -13.06 8.51 1.44
CA LEU A 194 -12.48 9.85 1.33
C LEU A 194 -11.21 9.92 2.18
N SER A 195 -10.12 10.25 1.50
CA SER A 195 -8.78 10.36 2.05
C SER A 195 -8.39 11.82 2.21
N SER A 196 -8.36 12.29 3.45
CA SER A 196 -7.51 13.42 3.81
C SER A 196 -6.15 12.87 4.24
N PRO A 197 -5.03 13.60 4.10
CA PRO A 197 -3.68 13.14 4.48
C PRO A 197 -3.51 12.56 5.90
N LYS A 198 -4.52 12.63 6.78
CA LYS A 198 -4.47 12.11 8.15
C LYS A 198 -5.78 11.46 8.67
N VAL A 199 -6.86 11.40 7.88
CA VAL A 199 -8.18 10.86 8.32
C VAL A 199 -8.92 10.23 7.13
N ARG A 200 -9.57 9.09 7.36
CA ARG A 200 -10.35 8.27 6.42
C ARG A 200 -11.82 8.25 6.84
N VAL A 201 -12.76 8.50 5.92
CA VAL A 201 -14.22 8.48 6.20
C VAL A 201 -14.90 7.41 5.36
N LYS A 202 -15.86 6.65 5.94
CA LYS A 202 -16.71 5.64 5.27
C LYS A 202 -18.21 5.97 5.46
N GLY A 203 -18.94 6.15 4.36
CA GLY A 203 -20.40 6.36 4.33
C GLY A 203 -21.23 5.08 4.06
N LYS A 204 -22.49 4.97 4.51
CA LYS A 204 -23.51 3.99 4.04
C LYS A 204 -24.87 4.67 3.78
N SER A 205 -25.57 4.26 2.73
CA SER A 205 -26.96 4.66 2.37
C SER A 205 -27.74 3.47 1.76
N ALA A 206 -29.07 3.47 1.67
CA ALA A 206 -29.83 2.35 1.06
C ALA A 206 -31.22 2.75 0.51
N ALA A 207 -31.61 2.23 -0.67
CA ALA A 207 -32.99 2.09 -1.15
C ALA A 207 -33.14 0.99 -2.26
N LEU A 208 -34.38 0.55 -2.54
CA LEU A 208 -34.84 -0.74 -3.10
C LEU A 208 -34.66 -1.02 -4.63
N THR A 209 -34.16 -2.22 -4.96
CA THR A 209 -34.23 -3.12 -6.17
C THR A 209 -34.36 -2.63 -7.64
N GLY A 210 -33.50 -3.19 -8.53
CA GLY A 210 -33.57 -3.18 -10.02
C GLY A 210 -32.42 -4.00 -10.71
N PRO A 211 -32.52 -4.41 -12.00
CA PRO A 211 -31.65 -5.44 -12.62
C PRO A 211 -30.24 -4.93 -13.03
N ALA A 212 -29.30 -5.88 -13.23
CA ALA A 212 -27.86 -5.63 -13.37
C ALA A 212 -27.42 -5.29 -14.80
N GLU A 213 -26.67 -4.19 -14.97
CA GLU A 213 -25.94 -3.86 -16.20
C GLU A 213 -24.43 -4.17 -16.08
N ASN A 214 -23.84 -4.66 -17.18
CA ASN A 214 -22.46 -5.13 -17.28
C ASN A 214 -21.53 -3.99 -17.76
N ILE A 215 -20.59 -3.54 -16.90
CA ILE A 215 -19.74 -2.34 -17.18
C ILE A 215 -18.32 -2.70 -17.65
N GLU A 216 -17.95 -3.98 -17.69
CA GLU A 216 -16.61 -4.43 -18.09
C GLU A 216 -16.19 -4.07 -19.54
N SER A 217 -17.12 -3.60 -20.39
CA SER A 217 -16.87 -3.29 -21.80
C SER A 217 -16.68 -1.80 -22.12
N LYS A 218 -16.93 -0.88 -21.17
CA LYS A 218 -16.76 0.56 -21.44
C LYS A 218 -15.30 1.00 -21.26
N LYS A 219 -14.82 1.79 -22.22
CA LYS A 219 -13.52 2.47 -22.14
C LYS A 219 -13.56 3.43 -20.94
N GLU A 220 -12.71 3.19 -19.95
CA GLU A 220 -12.60 4.02 -18.75
C GLU A 220 -11.94 5.35 -19.14
N GLU A 221 -12.69 6.44 -19.06
CA GLU A 221 -12.17 7.79 -19.32
C GLU A 221 -11.42 8.32 -18.10
N VAL A 222 -10.24 8.91 -18.30
CA VAL A 222 -9.45 9.55 -17.23
C VAL A 222 -10.27 10.67 -16.58
N ASN A 223 -10.12 10.91 -15.27
CA ASN A 223 -10.90 11.87 -14.49
C ASN A 223 -12.41 11.58 -14.40
N THR A 224 -12.84 10.36 -14.63
CA THR A 224 -14.25 10.00 -14.49
C THR A 224 -14.50 9.06 -13.32
N ILE A 225 -15.71 9.12 -12.78
CA ILE A 225 -16.17 8.17 -11.78
C ILE A 225 -17.13 7.23 -12.50
N SER A 226 -16.72 5.99 -12.74
CA SER A 226 -17.60 4.94 -13.25
C SER A 226 -18.26 4.21 -12.09
N ILE A 227 -19.60 4.21 -12.07
CA ILE A 227 -20.41 3.49 -11.10
C ILE A 227 -20.97 2.27 -11.80
N GLY A 228 -20.68 1.08 -11.28
CA GLY A 228 -21.14 -0.17 -11.88
C GLY A 228 -21.35 -1.31 -10.91
N ARG A 229 -21.47 -2.54 -11.43
CA ARG A 229 -21.50 -3.77 -10.62
C ARG A 229 -20.45 -4.73 -11.15
N ASP A 230 -19.77 -5.47 -10.27
CA ASP A 230 -18.89 -6.57 -10.69
C ASP A 230 -19.70 -7.80 -11.13
N ARG A 231 -19.01 -8.85 -11.59
CA ARG A 231 -19.61 -10.12 -12.05
C ARG A 231 -20.48 -10.82 -11.02
N GLU A 232 -20.32 -10.47 -9.74
CA GLU A 232 -21.09 -11.00 -8.61
C GLU A 232 -22.28 -10.10 -8.26
N GLY A 233 -22.52 -9.05 -9.05
CA GLY A 233 -23.61 -8.09 -8.85
C GLY A 233 -23.34 -7.06 -7.74
N LYS A 234 -22.12 -7.00 -7.18
CA LYS A 234 -21.76 -6.03 -6.14
C LYS A 234 -21.45 -4.67 -6.75
N PRO A 235 -22.00 -3.57 -6.22
CA PRO A 235 -21.69 -2.24 -6.73
C PRO A 235 -20.20 -1.92 -6.61
N ARG A 236 -19.62 -1.41 -7.69
CA ARG A 236 -18.23 -0.99 -7.87
C ARG A 236 -18.24 0.51 -8.19
N LEU A 237 -17.65 1.29 -7.30
CA LEU A 237 -17.25 2.66 -7.59
C LEU A 237 -15.80 2.63 -8.09
N GLN A 238 -15.57 3.08 -9.31
CA GLN A 238 -14.25 3.14 -9.91
C GLN A 238 -13.92 4.59 -10.23
N VAL A 239 -13.02 5.16 -9.45
CA VAL A 239 -12.41 6.46 -9.76
C VAL A 239 -11.33 6.22 -10.79
N ASN A 240 -11.58 6.65 -12.02
CA ASN A 240 -10.61 6.60 -13.10
C ASN A 240 -9.62 7.72 -12.88
N HIS A 241 -8.40 7.34 -12.50
CA HIS A 241 -7.16 8.11 -12.36
C HIS A 241 -7.26 9.65 -12.54
N MET A 242 -6.89 10.43 -11.52
CA MET A 242 -6.90 11.90 -11.60
C MET A 242 -5.65 12.44 -12.33
N CYS A 243 -5.86 13.11 -13.45
CA CYS A 243 -4.86 13.81 -14.25
C CYS A 243 -5.34 15.25 -14.57
N PRO A 244 -4.44 16.25 -14.63
CA PRO A 244 -3.05 16.18 -14.23
C PRO A 244 -2.92 15.98 -12.71
N ASN A 245 -1.76 15.49 -12.27
CA ASN A 245 -1.41 15.39 -10.87
C ASN A 245 0.07 15.75 -10.67
N ARG A 246 0.47 15.97 -9.42
CA ARG A 246 1.81 16.46 -9.09
C ARG A 246 2.96 15.54 -9.53
N TYR A 247 2.68 14.28 -9.81
CA TYR A 247 3.67 13.28 -10.23
C TYR A 247 3.65 13.03 -11.73
N ASP A 248 2.74 13.65 -12.48
CA ASP A 248 2.44 13.35 -13.89
C ASP A 248 2.24 11.84 -14.17
N LEU A 249 1.76 11.09 -13.18
CA LEU A 249 1.65 9.64 -13.26
C LEU A 249 0.24 9.26 -13.68
N MET A 250 0.08 8.29 -14.58
CA MET A 250 -1.17 7.67 -14.98
C MET A 250 -1.02 6.14 -14.88
N LEU A 251 -1.84 5.49 -14.06
CA LEU A 251 -1.81 4.02 -13.89
C LEU A 251 -3.02 3.32 -14.50
N GLY A 252 -4.04 4.08 -14.90
CA GLY A 252 -5.32 3.56 -15.36
C GLY A 252 -5.92 2.60 -14.33
N LYS A 253 -6.22 1.38 -14.77
CA LYS A 253 -6.78 0.30 -13.91
C LYS A 253 -5.88 -0.09 -12.73
N ASN A 254 -4.59 0.24 -12.79
CA ASN A 254 -3.62 -0.05 -11.74
C ASN A 254 -3.49 1.09 -10.72
N VAL A 255 -4.38 2.09 -10.74
CA VAL A 255 -4.41 3.21 -9.77
C VAL A 255 -4.51 2.75 -8.31
N ILE A 256 -5.04 1.55 -8.06
CA ILE A 256 -5.06 0.92 -6.73
C ILE A 256 -3.66 0.74 -6.12
N TYR A 257 -2.59 0.75 -6.94
CA TYR A 257 -1.20 0.63 -6.52
C TYR A 257 -0.47 1.98 -6.43
N TRP A 258 -1.19 3.10 -6.55
CA TRP A 258 -0.64 4.45 -6.56
C TRP A 258 0.33 4.71 -5.40
N ASN A 259 -0.12 4.46 -4.16
CA ASN A 259 0.69 4.72 -2.97
C ASN A 259 1.96 3.87 -2.91
N GLN A 260 1.94 2.66 -3.46
CA GLN A 260 3.11 1.79 -3.51
C GLN A 260 4.11 2.28 -4.56
N VAL A 261 3.65 2.67 -5.74
CA VAL A 261 4.50 3.20 -6.81
C VAL A 261 5.15 4.52 -6.39
N ILE A 262 4.40 5.43 -5.76
CA ILE A 262 4.94 6.70 -5.27
C ILE A 262 5.98 6.48 -4.18
N ARG A 263 5.71 5.63 -3.18
CA ARG A 263 6.70 5.33 -2.13
C ARG A 263 7.96 4.68 -2.67
N ALA A 264 7.84 3.82 -3.67
CA ALA A 264 8.99 3.23 -4.34
C ALA A 264 9.80 4.27 -5.11
N SER A 265 9.14 5.25 -5.74
CA SER A 265 9.79 6.39 -6.38
C SER A 265 10.58 7.22 -5.38
N GLU A 266 9.96 7.60 -4.26
CA GLU A 266 10.61 8.39 -3.21
C GLU A 266 11.79 7.65 -2.55
N ARG A 267 11.71 6.31 -2.45
CA ARG A 267 12.79 5.47 -1.93
C ARG A 267 13.99 5.40 -2.86
N SER A 268 13.75 5.23 -4.15
CA SER A 268 14.83 5.00 -5.14
C SER A 268 15.36 6.26 -5.81
N GLY A 269 14.59 7.34 -5.79
CA GLY A 269 14.84 8.50 -6.64
C GLY A 269 14.50 8.28 -8.12
N ILE A 270 13.94 7.12 -8.50
CA ILE A 270 13.50 6.85 -9.88
C ILE A 270 12.06 7.37 -10.05
N ILE A 271 11.78 8.09 -11.14
CA ILE A 271 10.42 8.60 -11.40
C ILE A 271 9.35 7.48 -11.40
N PRO A 272 8.12 7.78 -10.96
CA PRO A 272 7.11 6.74 -10.78
C PRO A 272 6.63 6.10 -12.09
N GLN A 273 6.76 6.79 -13.23
CA GLN A 273 6.44 6.27 -14.56
C GLN A 273 7.36 5.11 -14.93
N SER A 274 8.66 5.25 -14.68
CA SER A 274 9.67 4.20 -14.89
C SER A 274 9.39 2.99 -14.01
N ILE A 275 9.08 3.21 -12.74
CA ILE A 275 8.71 2.12 -11.82
C ILE A 275 7.44 1.42 -12.31
N ALA A 276 6.40 2.17 -12.65
CA ALA A 276 5.15 1.59 -13.15
C ALA A 276 5.35 0.78 -14.44
N ALA A 277 6.21 1.25 -15.35
CA ALA A 277 6.56 0.54 -16.57
C ALA A 277 7.26 -0.80 -16.26
N VAL A 278 8.27 -0.80 -15.40
CA VAL A 278 8.98 -2.03 -14.98
C VAL A 278 8.03 -3.02 -14.32
N ILE A 279 7.24 -2.56 -13.35
CA ILE A 279 6.27 -3.41 -12.66
C ILE A 279 5.24 -3.97 -13.64
N SER A 280 4.77 -3.17 -14.59
CA SER A 280 3.81 -3.65 -15.60
C SER A 280 4.42 -4.67 -16.55
N ALA A 281 5.69 -4.54 -16.90
CA ALA A 281 6.39 -5.49 -17.76
C ALA A 281 6.52 -6.86 -17.07
N GLU A 282 6.79 -6.87 -15.76
CA GLU A 282 6.93 -8.10 -14.95
C GLU A 282 5.60 -8.72 -14.53
N ALA A 283 4.59 -7.88 -14.23
CA ALA A 283 3.37 -8.35 -13.63
C ALA A 283 2.51 -9.14 -14.62
N ALA A 284 2.18 -10.37 -14.22
CA ALA A 284 0.99 -11.05 -14.70
C ALA A 284 -0.23 -10.19 -14.41
N LYS A 285 -1.24 -10.26 -15.28
CA LYS A 285 -2.42 -9.41 -15.22
C LYS A 285 -3.69 -10.26 -15.13
N TYR A 286 -4.68 -9.80 -14.37
CA TYR A 286 -6.03 -10.34 -14.42
C TYR A 286 -6.66 -10.07 -15.79
N PRO A 287 -7.70 -10.84 -16.19
CA PRO A 287 -8.60 -10.43 -17.27
C PRO A 287 -9.07 -9.00 -17.00
N GLY A 288 -8.74 -8.06 -17.89
CA GLY A 288 -8.98 -6.63 -17.69
C GLY A 288 -7.73 -5.78 -17.50
N GLY A 289 -6.55 -6.35 -17.26
CA GLY A 289 -5.25 -5.65 -17.29
C GLY A 289 -4.71 -5.16 -15.93
N VAL A 290 -5.42 -5.43 -14.83
CA VAL A 290 -4.95 -5.14 -13.47
C VAL A 290 -3.80 -6.09 -13.10
N TRP A 291 -2.71 -5.56 -12.55
CA TRP A 291 -1.59 -6.37 -12.06
C TRP A 291 -2.06 -7.37 -11.01
N LYS A 292 -1.50 -8.58 -11.04
CA LYS A 292 -1.93 -9.70 -10.20
C LYS A 292 -0.91 -9.95 -9.09
N PRO A 293 -1.16 -9.51 -7.84
CA PRO A 293 -0.25 -9.74 -6.72
C PRO A 293 -0.10 -11.21 -6.38
N THR A 294 -1.13 -12.02 -6.63
CA THR A 294 -1.14 -13.46 -6.35
C THR A 294 -0.55 -14.30 -7.48
N SER A 295 0.25 -13.70 -8.36
CA SER A 295 0.88 -14.41 -9.47
C SER A 295 1.95 -15.38 -8.96
N VAL A 296 2.03 -16.55 -9.59
CA VAL A 296 3.04 -17.58 -9.35
C VAL A 296 3.46 -18.20 -10.69
N CYS A 297 4.71 -18.62 -10.79
CA CYS A 297 5.26 -19.22 -12.00
C CYS A 297 4.80 -20.68 -12.17
N LYS A 298 3.57 -20.87 -12.66
CA LYS A 298 2.99 -22.19 -12.92
C LYS A 298 3.53 -22.83 -14.19
N ASP A 299 3.67 -24.15 -14.17
CA ASP A 299 3.80 -24.93 -15.39
C ASP A 299 2.41 -25.29 -15.92
N SER A 300 1.82 -24.39 -16.71
CA SER A 300 0.48 -24.58 -17.25
C SER A 300 0.33 -25.85 -18.09
N ALA A 301 1.39 -26.37 -18.70
CA ALA A 301 1.33 -27.58 -19.51
C ALA A 301 1.20 -28.85 -18.65
N ASN A 302 1.76 -28.82 -17.44
CA ASN A 302 1.82 -29.96 -16.52
C ASN A 302 0.90 -29.81 -15.30
N SER A 303 0.24 -28.67 -15.14
CA SER A 303 -0.73 -28.43 -14.06
C SER A 303 -2.12 -28.92 -14.44
N THR A 304 -2.82 -29.54 -13.49
CA THR A 304 -4.23 -29.92 -13.59
C THR A 304 -5.08 -29.07 -12.62
N GLU A 305 -6.39 -29.32 -12.61
CA GLU A 305 -7.31 -28.65 -11.67
C GLU A 305 -6.97 -28.97 -10.20
N ASP A 306 -6.63 -30.23 -9.92
CA ASP A 306 -6.31 -30.71 -8.56
C ASP A 306 -4.83 -30.53 -8.18
N VAL A 307 -3.92 -30.46 -9.17
CA VAL A 307 -2.47 -30.45 -8.93
C VAL A 307 -1.81 -29.28 -9.66
N THR A 308 -1.31 -28.31 -8.90
CA THR A 308 -0.49 -27.21 -9.45
C THR A 308 0.98 -27.62 -9.50
N VAL A 309 1.57 -27.58 -10.69
CA VAL A 309 3.01 -27.76 -10.91
C VAL A 309 3.65 -26.39 -11.12
N TYR A 310 4.82 -26.15 -10.52
CA TYR A 310 5.55 -24.88 -10.60
C TYR A 310 6.79 -25.03 -11.49
N LYS A 311 7.09 -24.01 -12.30
CA LYS A 311 8.36 -23.92 -13.06
C LYS A 311 9.48 -23.33 -12.23
N SER A 312 9.14 -22.41 -11.32
CA SER A 312 10.09 -21.78 -10.42
C SER A 312 9.40 -21.24 -9.17
N SER A 313 10.21 -20.88 -8.16
CA SER A 313 9.72 -20.29 -6.91
C SER A 313 9.32 -18.82 -7.05
N ALA A 314 9.30 -18.28 -8.27
CA ALA A 314 8.89 -16.92 -8.55
C ALA A 314 7.43 -16.70 -8.15
N ALA A 315 7.22 -15.67 -7.33
CA ALA A 315 5.93 -15.36 -6.73
C ALA A 315 5.75 -13.84 -6.61
N GLY A 316 4.49 -13.41 -6.56
CA GLY A 316 4.15 -12.01 -6.48
C GLY A 316 4.00 -11.34 -7.84
N MET A 317 3.51 -10.10 -7.85
CA MET A 317 3.44 -9.30 -9.08
C MET A 317 4.81 -8.97 -9.68
N THR A 318 5.90 -9.12 -8.93
CA THR A 318 7.29 -8.87 -9.36
C THR A 318 8.14 -10.15 -9.45
N GLN A 319 7.51 -11.33 -9.38
CA GLN A 319 8.10 -12.64 -9.68
C GLN A 319 9.43 -12.96 -8.93
N PHE A 320 9.59 -12.51 -7.68
CA PHE A 320 10.79 -12.81 -6.88
C PHE A 320 10.92 -14.29 -6.51
N LEU A 321 12.12 -14.85 -6.71
CA LEU A 321 12.51 -16.18 -6.24
C LEU A 321 12.74 -16.21 -4.71
N ASN A 322 12.60 -17.39 -4.10
CA ASN A 322 12.81 -17.56 -2.64
C ASN A 322 14.21 -17.12 -2.22
N GLY A 323 15.22 -17.52 -3.01
CA GLY A 323 16.62 -17.19 -2.78
C GLY A 323 16.86 -15.69 -2.86
N THR A 324 16.44 -15.04 -3.95
CA THR A 324 16.64 -13.60 -4.14
C THR A 324 15.93 -12.80 -3.07
N TRP A 325 14.71 -13.20 -2.67
CA TRP A 325 13.98 -12.56 -1.58
C TRP A 325 14.76 -12.59 -0.26
N MET A 326 15.33 -13.75 0.10
CA MET A 326 16.14 -13.88 1.31
C MET A 326 17.48 -13.16 1.20
N THR A 327 18.09 -13.10 0.02
CA THR A 327 19.28 -12.28 -0.20
C THR A 327 18.98 -10.82 0.11
N GLU A 328 17.90 -10.27 -0.44
CA GLU A 328 17.53 -8.88 -0.17
C GLU A 328 17.13 -8.68 1.31
N THR A 329 16.47 -9.67 1.93
CA THR A 329 16.12 -9.64 3.37
C THR A 329 17.34 -9.52 4.28
N LEU A 330 18.46 -10.14 3.94
CA LEU A 330 19.68 -10.14 4.75
C LEU A 330 20.66 -9.02 4.36
N LYS A 331 20.32 -8.22 3.35
CA LYS A 331 21.17 -7.17 2.82
C LYS A 331 20.81 -5.82 3.43
N GLU A 332 21.76 -5.24 4.16
CA GLU A 332 21.58 -3.95 4.80
C GLU A 332 21.17 -2.85 3.82
N GLY A 333 20.29 -1.96 4.27
CA GLY A 333 19.77 -0.84 3.46
C GLY A 333 18.65 -1.20 2.51
N THR A 334 18.19 -2.46 2.45
CA THR A 334 16.97 -2.83 1.72
C THR A 334 15.74 -2.68 2.60
N TYR A 335 14.58 -2.50 1.96
CA TYR A 335 13.29 -2.40 2.60
C TYR A 335 12.94 -3.70 3.34
N LEU A 336 13.30 -4.84 2.76
CA LEU A 336 13.08 -6.14 3.39
C LEU A 336 13.95 -6.29 4.64
N PHE A 337 15.20 -5.84 4.60
CA PHE A 337 16.08 -5.85 5.76
C PHE A 337 15.56 -4.94 6.87
N GLU A 338 15.16 -3.72 6.55
CA GLU A 338 14.55 -2.78 7.50
C GLU A 338 13.32 -3.40 8.18
N LYS A 339 12.39 -3.96 7.40
CA LYS A 339 11.18 -4.59 7.94
C LYS A 339 11.48 -5.85 8.76
N ALA A 340 12.39 -6.70 8.30
CA ALA A 340 12.74 -7.90 9.02
C ALA A 340 13.45 -7.58 10.35
N THR A 341 14.32 -6.57 10.37
CA THR A 341 15.01 -6.11 11.58
C THR A 341 14.01 -5.53 12.58
N ASN A 342 13.08 -4.68 12.13
CA ASN A 342 12.06 -4.09 13.02
C ASN A 342 11.12 -5.13 13.63
N LEU A 343 10.88 -6.24 12.92
CA LEU A 343 10.10 -7.38 13.42
C LEU A 343 10.93 -8.34 14.30
N GLY A 344 12.22 -8.07 14.49
CA GLY A 344 13.13 -8.96 15.21
C GLY A 344 13.46 -10.27 14.48
N LEU A 345 13.18 -10.35 13.17
CA LEU A 345 13.43 -11.54 12.34
C LEU A 345 14.84 -11.59 11.80
N VAL A 346 15.57 -10.48 11.76
CA VAL A 346 16.98 -10.41 11.36
C VAL A 346 17.79 -9.78 12.48
N ALA A 347 18.92 -10.40 12.81
CA ALA A 347 19.84 -9.91 13.83
C ALA A 347 21.29 -10.34 13.53
N ASP A 348 22.24 -9.61 14.09
CA ASP A 348 23.64 -10.03 14.18
C ASP A 348 23.78 -11.17 15.21
N LYS A 349 24.32 -12.29 14.76
CA LYS A 349 24.61 -13.46 15.60
C LYS A 349 26.09 -13.83 15.50
N PRO A 350 26.71 -14.33 16.58
CA PRO A 350 28.09 -14.76 16.53
C PRO A 350 28.24 -15.93 15.55
N VAL A 351 29.30 -15.89 14.75
CA VAL A 351 29.69 -17.01 13.89
C VAL A 351 30.24 -18.11 14.78
N LEU A 352 29.73 -19.33 14.64
CA LEU A 352 30.14 -20.47 15.43
C LEU A 352 31.02 -21.41 14.61
N ASN A 353 32.06 -21.98 15.23
CA ASN A 353 32.84 -23.05 14.65
C ASN A 353 32.10 -24.41 14.75
N LYS A 354 32.71 -25.49 14.27
CA LYS A 354 32.13 -26.84 14.31
C LYS A 354 31.85 -27.35 15.73
N ASP A 355 32.56 -26.82 16.72
CA ASP A 355 32.43 -27.17 18.13
C ASP A 355 31.44 -26.25 18.88
N GLY A 356 30.76 -25.34 18.16
CA GLY A 356 29.79 -24.40 18.73
C GLY A 356 30.41 -23.20 19.46
N GLN A 357 31.69 -22.93 19.24
CA GLN A 357 32.41 -21.80 19.87
C GLN A 357 32.48 -20.59 18.94
N ASP A 358 32.45 -19.39 19.54
CA ASP A 358 32.58 -18.12 18.82
C ASP A 358 33.87 -18.05 18.00
N VAL A 359 33.72 -17.76 16.71
CA VAL A 359 34.84 -17.50 15.81
C VAL A 359 35.34 -16.09 16.05
N LYS A 360 36.65 -15.94 16.27
CA LYS A 360 37.31 -14.66 16.51
C LYS A 360 38.18 -14.25 15.32
N ASN A 361 38.26 -12.95 15.06
CA ASN A 361 39.17 -12.38 14.06
C ASN A 361 40.63 -12.38 14.56
N LYS A 362 41.56 -11.88 13.74
CA LYS A 362 42.99 -11.81 14.08
C LYS A 362 43.29 -10.91 15.29
N SER A 363 42.41 -9.97 15.63
CA SER A 363 42.50 -9.11 16.82
C SER A 363 41.86 -9.73 18.08
N GLY A 364 41.24 -10.92 17.97
CA GLY A 364 40.60 -11.61 19.09
C GLY A 364 39.14 -11.19 19.35
N GLU A 365 38.53 -10.41 18.47
CA GLU A 365 37.13 -9.99 18.56
C GLU A 365 36.21 -11.02 17.89
N VAL A 366 35.03 -11.23 18.46
CA VAL A 366 34.04 -12.17 17.93
C VAL A 366 33.50 -11.66 16.59
N ILE A 367 33.43 -12.56 15.60
CA ILE A 367 32.86 -12.26 14.28
C ILE A 367 31.36 -12.47 14.35
N TYR A 368 30.61 -11.48 13.89
CA TYR A 368 29.15 -11.55 13.77
C TYR A 368 28.74 -11.67 12.31
N GLU A 369 27.64 -12.36 12.07
CA GLU A 369 26.97 -12.41 10.77
C GLU A 369 25.47 -12.19 10.90
N LYS A 370 24.86 -11.65 9.85
CA LYS A 370 23.41 -11.46 9.77
C LYS A 370 22.73 -12.81 9.58
N LYS A 371 21.83 -13.15 10.51
CA LYS A 371 21.00 -14.35 10.44
C LYS A 371 19.52 -14.01 10.46
N PHE A 372 18.73 -14.84 9.80
CA PHE A 372 17.27 -14.81 9.83
C PHE A 372 16.74 -15.81 10.87
N GLN A 373 15.74 -15.40 11.64
CA GLN A 373 15.08 -16.27 12.61
C GLN A 373 14.15 -17.25 11.90
N VAL A 374 14.49 -18.53 11.91
CA VAL A 374 13.67 -19.59 11.29
C VAL A 374 12.67 -20.20 12.27
N SER A 375 12.92 -20.09 13.58
CA SER A 375 11.97 -20.45 14.64
C SER A 375 12.39 -19.76 15.93
N PRO A 376 11.60 -19.81 17.03
CA PRO A 376 12.04 -19.29 18.32
C PRO A 376 13.46 -19.80 18.66
N ASP A 377 14.35 -18.85 18.94
CA ASP A 377 15.78 -19.05 19.24
C ASP A 377 16.64 -19.77 18.19
N THR A 378 16.12 -20.05 16.99
CA THR A 378 16.88 -20.67 15.91
C THR A 378 17.11 -19.70 14.78
N TRP A 379 18.39 -19.47 14.47
CA TRP A 379 18.85 -18.44 13.54
C TRP A 379 19.72 -19.06 12.46
N LYS A 380 19.48 -18.68 11.21
CA LYS A 380 20.18 -19.24 10.04
C LYS A 380 20.70 -18.13 9.13
N ASN A 381 21.96 -18.22 8.72
CA ASN A 381 22.49 -17.38 7.64
C ASN A 381 21.99 -17.89 6.28
N PHE A 382 22.29 -17.15 5.22
CA PHE A 382 21.82 -17.49 3.87
C PHE A 382 22.28 -18.88 3.38
N HIS A 383 23.52 -19.29 3.73
CA HIS A 383 24.06 -20.57 3.32
C HIS A 383 23.34 -21.73 4.03
N GLU A 384 23.12 -21.59 5.34
CA GLU A 384 22.38 -22.55 6.16
C GLU A 384 20.93 -22.69 5.68
N LEU A 385 20.25 -21.57 5.36
CA LEU A 385 18.91 -21.58 4.77
C LEU A 385 18.82 -22.41 3.48
N LYS A 386 19.87 -22.35 2.65
CA LYS A 386 19.94 -23.15 1.41
C LYS A 386 20.26 -24.62 1.70
N ALA A 387 21.28 -24.87 2.52
CA ALA A 387 21.75 -26.21 2.83
C ALA A 387 20.64 -27.06 3.50
N GLU A 388 19.88 -26.44 4.40
CA GLU A 388 18.77 -27.06 5.11
C GLU A 388 17.43 -26.94 4.36
N ARG A 389 17.46 -26.43 3.12
CA ARG A 389 16.33 -26.42 2.17
C ARG A 389 15.13 -25.56 2.58
N TYR A 390 15.29 -24.64 3.52
CA TYR A 390 14.25 -23.67 3.90
C TYR A 390 13.77 -22.81 2.73
N ILE A 391 14.64 -22.55 1.76
CA ILE A 391 14.36 -21.65 0.62
C ILE A 391 14.66 -22.27 -0.75
N THR A 392 14.99 -23.55 -0.81
CA THR A 392 15.34 -24.24 -2.07
C THR A 392 14.13 -24.93 -2.69
N GLY A 393 14.25 -25.25 -3.97
CA GLY A 393 13.19 -25.85 -4.76
C GLY A 393 12.50 -24.86 -5.70
N ILE A 394 11.61 -25.43 -6.52
CA ILE A 394 10.90 -24.74 -7.60
C ILE A 394 9.52 -24.24 -7.17
N THR A 395 9.13 -24.42 -5.91
CA THR A 395 7.83 -23.98 -5.39
C THR A 395 7.98 -22.67 -4.59
N PRO A 396 7.00 -21.76 -4.65
CA PRO A 396 6.90 -20.63 -3.72
C PRO A 396 6.74 -21.05 -2.25
N TYR A 397 6.42 -22.33 -2.02
CA TYR A 397 6.15 -22.93 -0.72
C TYR A 397 7.12 -24.08 -0.44
N PRO A 398 8.38 -23.82 -0.03
CA PRO A 398 9.36 -24.87 0.22
C PRO A 398 8.89 -25.84 1.30
N ALA A 399 9.00 -27.14 1.05
CA ALA A 399 8.49 -28.17 1.97
C ALA A 399 9.17 -28.16 3.35
N HIS A 400 10.39 -27.62 3.44
CA HIS A 400 11.15 -27.51 4.69
C HIS A 400 11.08 -26.10 5.30
N ALA A 401 10.34 -25.17 4.71
CA ALA A 401 10.14 -23.84 5.30
C ALA A 401 9.41 -23.98 6.64
N THR A 402 9.90 -23.31 7.68
CA THR A 402 9.13 -23.11 8.91
C THR A 402 7.99 -22.14 8.67
N SER A 403 7.10 -22.00 9.66
CA SER A 403 6.01 -21.02 9.62
C SER A 403 6.53 -19.59 9.43
N GLU A 404 7.62 -19.25 10.12
CA GLU A 404 8.27 -17.94 10.09
C GLU A 404 8.85 -17.65 8.70
N VAL A 405 9.61 -18.60 8.15
CA VAL A 405 10.18 -18.48 6.80
C VAL A 405 9.05 -18.38 5.75
N GLN A 406 8.02 -19.22 5.85
CA GLN A 406 6.93 -19.20 4.88
C GLN A 406 6.10 -17.92 4.95
N THR A 407 5.82 -17.42 6.16
CA THR A 407 5.11 -16.16 6.37
C THR A 407 5.88 -15.01 5.74
N TRP A 408 7.20 -14.97 5.94
CA TRP A 408 8.06 -13.96 5.33
C TRP A 408 8.11 -14.06 3.80
N LEU A 409 8.26 -15.28 3.26
CA LEU A 409 8.24 -15.54 1.82
C LEU A 409 6.89 -15.17 1.17
N ASN A 410 5.78 -15.30 1.90
CA ASN A 410 4.43 -14.95 1.43
C ASN A 410 4.21 -13.44 1.30
N LEU A 411 5.08 -12.60 1.90
CA LEU A 411 5.02 -11.15 1.69
C LEU A 411 5.30 -10.75 0.24
N ARG A 412 5.85 -11.64 -0.61
CA ARG A 412 5.88 -11.44 -2.08
C ARG A 412 4.50 -11.23 -2.71
N PHE A 413 3.44 -11.74 -2.09
CA PHE A 413 2.07 -11.53 -2.55
C PHE A 413 1.49 -10.19 -2.05
N ASN A 414 2.17 -9.52 -1.12
CA ASN A 414 1.81 -8.18 -0.68
C ASN A 414 2.39 -7.13 -1.66
N PRO A 415 1.56 -6.30 -2.32
CA PRO A 415 2.02 -5.35 -3.33
C PRO A 415 3.08 -4.37 -2.83
N GLU A 416 2.98 -3.92 -1.58
CA GLU A 416 3.95 -2.98 -1.00
C GLU A 416 5.34 -3.61 -0.90
N TYR A 417 5.43 -4.78 -0.26
CA TYR A 417 6.70 -5.49 -0.13
C TYR A 417 7.27 -5.88 -1.49
N ALA A 418 6.43 -6.35 -2.42
CA ALA A 418 6.84 -6.77 -3.75
C ALA A 418 7.42 -5.63 -4.59
N ILE A 419 6.78 -4.46 -4.59
CA ILE A 419 7.23 -3.29 -5.35
C ILE A 419 8.48 -2.69 -4.71
N MET A 420 8.51 -2.53 -3.38
CA MET A 420 9.67 -1.97 -2.68
C MET A 420 10.92 -2.85 -2.85
N ALA A 421 10.76 -4.17 -2.74
CA ALA A 421 11.86 -5.11 -2.98
C ALA A 421 12.34 -5.07 -4.44
N ALA A 422 11.44 -4.95 -5.42
CA ALA A 422 11.81 -4.86 -6.84
C ALA A 422 12.64 -3.62 -7.13
N VAL A 423 12.26 -2.50 -6.54
CA VAL A 423 12.94 -1.22 -6.73
C VAL A 423 14.32 -1.23 -6.06
N ASP A 424 14.44 -1.72 -4.82
CA ASP A 424 15.74 -1.84 -4.15
C ASP A 424 16.69 -2.78 -4.92
N TYR A 425 16.17 -3.91 -5.40
CA TYR A 425 16.93 -4.84 -6.20
C TYR A 425 17.41 -4.20 -7.52
N GLY A 426 16.54 -3.44 -8.19
CA GLY A 426 16.86 -2.71 -9.41
C GLY A 426 17.96 -1.67 -9.19
N VAL A 427 17.81 -0.81 -8.18
CA VAL A 427 18.81 0.23 -7.84
C VAL A 427 20.14 -0.40 -7.43
N ALA A 428 20.12 -1.51 -6.70
CA ALA A 428 21.34 -2.23 -6.36
C ALA A 428 22.07 -2.77 -7.59
N ASN A 429 21.35 -3.26 -8.60
CA ASN A 429 21.97 -3.70 -9.85
C ASN A 429 22.57 -2.52 -10.63
N LEU A 430 21.90 -1.36 -10.65
CA LEU A 430 22.46 -0.13 -11.23
C LEU A 430 23.75 0.29 -10.52
N ALA A 431 23.74 0.31 -9.19
CA ALA A 431 24.93 0.63 -8.39
C ALA A 431 26.08 -0.36 -8.64
N ALA A 432 25.77 -1.65 -8.78
CA ALA A 432 26.77 -2.65 -9.11
C ALA A 432 27.37 -2.45 -10.51
N LEU A 433 26.56 -2.10 -11.52
CA LEU A 433 27.09 -1.74 -12.84
C LEU A 433 27.95 -0.47 -12.77
N LYS A 434 27.51 0.56 -12.03
CA LYS A 434 28.32 1.76 -11.84
C LYS A 434 29.70 1.44 -11.26
N ASN A 435 29.76 0.56 -10.26
CA ASN A 435 31.02 0.11 -9.66
C ASN A 435 31.91 -0.68 -10.63
N ASP A 436 31.34 -1.30 -11.66
CA ASP A 436 32.09 -1.97 -12.73
C ASP A 436 32.55 -1.00 -13.84
N GLY A 437 32.27 0.30 -13.70
CA GLY A 437 32.72 1.35 -14.61
C GLY A 437 31.74 1.75 -15.71
N TYR A 438 30.50 1.26 -15.70
CA TYR A 438 29.46 1.69 -16.65
C TYR A 438 28.94 3.09 -16.30
N ASN A 439 28.63 3.93 -17.31
CA ASN A 439 28.15 5.30 -17.12
C ASN A 439 26.65 5.36 -16.74
N ILE A 440 26.32 4.89 -15.54
CA ILE A 440 24.93 4.88 -15.04
C ILE A 440 24.41 6.27 -14.69
N ASP A 441 25.27 7.17 -14.22
CA ASP A 441 24.88 8.53 -13.83
C ASP A 441 24.49 9.39 -15.04
N GLY A 442 25.03 9.07 -16.22
CA GLY A 442 24.67 9.73 -17.48
C GLY A 442 23.30 9.30 -18.04
N LEU A 443 22.68 8.26 -17.48
CA LEU A 443 21.38 7.78 -17.92
C LEU A 443 20.25 8.54 -17.22
N ASN A 444 19.20 8.86 -17.98
CA ASN A 444 17.94 9.32 -17.41
C ASN A 444 17.14 8.14 -16.83
N ASP A 445 16.06 8.44 -16.09
CA ASP A 445 15.31 7.41 -15.37
C ASP A 445 14.52 6.45 -16.28
N ALA A 446 14.19 6.85 -17.52
CA ALA A 446 13.59 5.95 -18.50
C ALA A 446 14.62 4.90 -18.98
N GLU A 447 15.84 5.36 -19.23
CA GLU A 447 16.96 4.50 -19.63
C GLU A 447 17.37 3.54 -18.49
N LYS A 448 17.45 4.05 -17.26
CA LYS A 448 17.67 3.23 -16.06
C LYS A 448 16.59 2.15 -15.91
N ALA A 449 15.33 2.44 -16.21
CA ALA A 449 14.24 1.45 -16.15
C ALA A 449 14.51 0.24 -17.05
N LYS A 450 15.06 0.47 -18.26
CA LYS A 450 15.43 -0.60 -19.19
C LYS A 450 16.60 -1.44 -18.68
N ILE A 451 17.59 -0.80 -18.05
CA ILE A 451 18.72 -1.51 -17.42
C ILE A 451 18.27 -2.28 -16.17
N ILE A 452 17.36 -1.73 -15.36
CA ILE A 452 16.74 -2.44 -14.23
C ILE A 452 16.04 -3.70 -14.74
N TYR A 453 15.19 -3.59 -15.77
CA TYR A 453 14.52 -4.76 -16.34
C TYR A 453 15.53 -5.78 -16.89
N LEU A 454 16.53 -5.32 -17.66
CA LEU A 454 17.57 -6.19 -18.23
C LEU A 454 18.32 -6.98 -17.16
N THR A 455 18.75 -6.30 -16.09
CA THR A 455 19.48 -6.92 -14.98
C THR A 455 18.60 -7.81 -14.12
N HIS A 456 17.32 -7.48 -13.97
CA HIS A 456 16.34 -8.35 -13.31
C HIS A 456 16.13 -9.65 -14.09
N HIS A 457 15.88 -9.53 -15.40
CA HIS A 457 15.47 -10.65 -16.25
C HIS A 457 16.63 -11.60 -16.61
N LEU A 458 17.85 -11.08 -16.80
CA LEU A 458 19.03 -11.90 -17.08
C LEU A 458 19.83 -12.30 -15.84
N GLY A 459 19.64 -11.57 -14.75
CA GLY A 459 20.62 -11.49 -13.67
C GLY A 459 21.82 -10.62 -14.06
N LEU A 460 22.44 -9.98 -13.06
CA LEU A 460 23.51 -9.01 -13.23
C LEU A 460 24.70 -9.53 -14.08
N ALA A 461 25.12 -10.77 -13.88
CA ALA A 461 26.26 -11.34 -14.61
C ALA A 461 25.98 -11.49 -16.12
N ASN A 462 24.81 -12.02 -16.49
CA ASN A 462 24.44 -12.17 -17.89
C ASN A 462 24.08 -10.81 -18.52
N ALA A 463 23.53 -9.87 -17.75
CA ALA A 463 23.31 -8.51 -18.22
C ALA A 463 24.63 -7.81 -18.60
N ARG A 464 25.70 -7.97 -17.81
CA ARG A 464 27.04 -7.46 -18.17
C ARG A 464 27.53 -8.02 -19.50
N ARG A 465 27.42 -9.35 -19.68
CA ARG A 465 27.78 -10.03 -20.94
C ARG A 465 26.89 -9.57 -22.09
N PHE A 466 25.60 -9.32 -21.83
CA PHE A 466 24.67 -8.79 -22.81
C PHE A 466 25.10 -7.39 -23.26
N ILE A 467 25.43 -6.50 -22.35
CA ILE A 467 25.87 -5.13 -22.65
C ILE A 467 27.18 -5.16 -23.46
N LYS A 468 28.15 -6.02 -23.07
CA LYS A 468 29.48 -6.11 -23.71
C LYS A 468 29.56 -6.95 -25.00
N ASN A 469 28.46 -7.56 -25.41
CA ASN A 469 28.47 -8.52 -26.52
C ASN A 469 29.30 -9.80 -26.31
N GLU A 470 29.27 -10.33 -25.09
CA GLU A 470 30.06 -11.49 -24.65
C GLU A 470 29.20 -12.74 -24.33
N ILE A 471 27.91 -12.73 -24.69
CA ILE A 471 27.05 -13.93 -24.54
C ILE A 471 27.45 -14.96 -25.61
N THR A 472 27.70 -16.21 -25.20
CA THR A 472 28.01 -17.32 -26.12
C THR A 472 26.74 -17.87 -26.80
N GLU A 473 26.90 -18.54 -27.94
CA GLU A 473 25.79 -19.21 -28.65
C GLU A 473 25.00 -20.16 -27.75
N GLU A 474 25.70 -21.00 -26.97
CA GLU A 474 25.08 -21.92 -26.02
C GLU A 474 24.32 -21.17 -24.92
N SER A 475 24.91 -20.14 -24.32
CA SER A 475 24.25 -19.35 -23.28
C SER A 475 23.03 -18.60 -23.83
N ALA A 476 23.13 -18.05 -25.04
CA ALA A 476 22.02 -17.36 -25.71
C ALA A 476 20.85 -18.32 -25.96
N TRP A 477 21.14 -19.55 -26.41
CA TRP A 477 20.12 -20.58 -26.60
C TRP A 477 19.41 -20.95 -25.29
N GLU A 478 20.17 -21.22 -24.22
CA GLU A 478 19.59 -21.59 -22.93
C GLU A 478 18.74 -20.46 -22.34
N LEU A 479 19.20 -19.22 -22.41
CA LEU A 479 18.44 -18.05 -21.96
C LEU A 479 17.16 -17.88 -22.77
N LEU A 480 17.25 -17.88 -24.11
CA LEU A 480 16.08 -17.68 -24.97
C LEU A 480 15.03 -18.78 -24.74
N LYS A 481 15.47 -20.05 -24.68
CA LYS A 481 14.59 -21.20 -24.38
C LYS A 481 13.91 -21.07 -23.02
N ALA A 482 14.62 -20.62 -21.99
CA ALA A 482 14.04 -20.42 -20.67
C ALA A 482 12.98 -19.30 -20.66
N GLN A 483 13.16 -18.26 -21.48
CA GLN A 483 12.33 -17.06 -21.49
C GLN A 483 11.06 -17.22 -22.31
N ILE A 484 11.15 -17.81 -23.52
CA ILE A 484 9.99 -17.95 -24.43
C ILE A 484 9.59 -19.38 -24.72
N GLY A 485 10.27 -20.36 -24.13
CA GLY A 485 10.03 -21.78 -24.37
C GLY A 485 10.69 -22.28 -25.66
N LEU A 486 10.91 -23.60 -25.70
CA LEU A 486 11.67 -24.28 -26.75
C LEU A 486 11.16 -24.00 -28.17
N LYS A 487 9.83 -24.10 -28.39
CA LYS A 487 9.24 -23.94 -29.73
C LYS A 487 9.43 -22.53 -30.28
N SER A 488 9.14 -21.52 -29.46
CA SER A 488 9.28 -20.12 -29.87
C SER A 488 10.75 -19.71 -30.00
N ALA A 489 11.63 -20.25 -29.15
CA ALA A 489 13.08 -20.06 -29.28
C ALA A 489 13.61 -20.60 -30.61
N ALA A 490 13.25 -21.84 -30.98
CA ALA A 490 13.67 -22.43 -32.25
C ALA A 490 13.23 -21.60 -33.47
N ALA A 491 11.97 -21.15 -33.49
CA ALA A 491 11.47 -20.30 -34.57
C ALA A 491 12.23 -18.96 -34.67
N LYS A 492 12.55 -18.33 -33.54
CA LYS A 492 13.34 -17.09 -33.53
C LYS A 492 14.76 -17.29 -34.04
N VAL A 493 15.38 -18.42 -33.71
CA VAL A 493 16.72 -18.75 -34.23
C VAL A 493 16.70 -18.97 -35.73
N GLU A 494 15.67 -19.60 -36.27
CA GLU A 494 15.45 -19.75 -37.70
C GLU A 494 15.25 -18.40 -38.39
N ASP A 495 14.40 -17.52 -37.83
CA ASP A 495 14.14 -16.17 -38.35
C ASP A 495 15.42 -15.31 -38.48
N TYR A 496 16.35 -15.44 -37.52
CA TYR A 496 17.51 -14.54 -37.39
C TYR A 496 18.87 -15.19 -37.68
N GLY A 497 18.92 -16.50 -37.95
CA GLY A 497 20.13 -17.21 -38.38
C GLY A 497 21.20 -17.44 -37.29
N GLY A 498 20.85 -17.38 -35.99
CA GLY A 498 21.78 -17.64 -34.89
C GLY A 498 21.20 -17.35 -33.50
N ASN A 499 21.70 -18.02 -32.44
CA ASN A 499 21.11 -17.91 -31.10
C ASN A 499 21.40 -16.55 -30.47
N ILE A 500 22.61 -16.01 -30.66
CA ILE A 500 22.99 -14.70 -30.10
C ILE A 500 22.09 -13.60 -30.67
N ILE A 501 21.95 -13.55 -32.00
CA ILE A 501 21.14 -12.54 -32.68
C ILE A 501 19.68 -12.69 -32.30
N ALA A 502 19.15 -13.92 -32.33
CA ALA A 502 17.76 -14.19 -31.96
C ALA A 502 17.45 -13.75 -30.52
N HIS A 503 18.31 -14.10 -29.56
CA HIS A 503 18.15 -13.71 -28.16
C HIS A 503 18.21 -12.20 -27.98
N ARG A 504 19.21 -11.54 -28.58
CA ARG A 504 19.36 -10.08 -28.50
C ARG A 504 18.18 -9.34 -29.09
N VAL A 505 17.78 -9.67 -30.31
CA VAL A 505 16.69 -8.99 -31.01
C VAL A 505 15.39 -9.21 -30.25
N TRP A 506 15.12 -10.44 -29.81
CA TRP A 506 13.93 -10.72 -29.02
C TRP A 506 13.88 -9.89 -27.73
N LEU A 507 14.94 -9.92 -26.92
CA LEU A 507 14.95 -9.27 -25.62
C LEU A 507 14.89 -7.74 -25.74
N THR A 508 15.63 -7.17 -26.70
CA THR A 508 15.64 -5.72 -26.98
C THR A 508 14.24 -5.26 -27.40
N ASN A 509 13.63 -5.96 -28.36
CA ASN A 509 12.27 -5.63 -28.82
C ASN A 509 11.23 -5.82 -27.73
N PHE A 510 11.41 -6.83 -26.86
CA PHE A 510 10.52 -7.04 -25.72
C PHE A 510 10.60 -5.85 -24.75
N ILE A 511 11.81 -5.47 -24.32
CA ILE A 511 12.05 -4.36 -23.41
C ILE A 511 11.47 -3.07 -23.99
N ASP A 512 11.81 -2.72 -25.23
CA ASP A 512 11.35 -1.48 -25.86
C ASP A 512 9.84 -1.43 -26.06
N LYS A 513 9.20 -2.57 -26.35
CA LYS A 513 7.74 -2.66 -26.46
C LYS A 513 7.03 -2.50 -25.12
N HIS A 514 7.58 -3.10 -24.07
CA HIS A 514 6.91 -3.21 -22.77
C HIS A 514 7.23 -2.06 -21.81
N LEU A 515 8.35 -1.37 -21.98
CA LEU A 515 8.78 -0.25 -21.13
C LEU A 515 8.57 1.12 -21.80
N ASN A 516 7.38 1.33 -22.36
CA ASN A 516 7.00 2.61 -22.94
C ASN A 516 6.40 3.55 -21.88
N LEU A 517 7.17 4.56 -21.49
CA LEU A 517 6.78 5.50 -20.43
C LEU A 517 5.59 6.39 -20.82
N ASN A 518 5.32 6.60 -22.11
CA ASN A 518 4.18 7.43 -22.55
C ASN A 518 2.84 6.89 -22.07
N ASN A 519 2.76 5.58 -21.80
CA ASN A 519 1.58 4.93 -21.24
C ASN A 519 1.31 5.32 -19.79
N TYR A 520 2.30 5.91 -19.11
CA TYR A 520 2.26 6.24 -17.69
C TYR A 520 2.30 7.73 -17.40
N TYR A 521 2.36 8.58 -18.42
CA TYR A 521 2.24 10.03 -18.28
C TYR A 521 0.77 10.48 -18.37
N CYS A 522 0.40 11.57 -17.70
CA CYS A 522 -0.90 12.18 -17.95
C CYS A 522 -0.93 12.80 -19.37
N PRO A 523 -2.11 12.81 -20.03
CA PRO A 523 -2.25 13.34 -21.39
C PRO A 523 -2.10 14.87 -21.49
N GLU A 524 -2.46 15.64 -20.45
CA GLU A 524 -2.60 17.11 -20.53
C GLU A 524 -1.49 17.93 -19.84
N MET A 525 -0.39 17.32 -19.38
CA MET A 525 0.73 18.08 -18.81
C MET A 525 1.62 18.67 -19.92
N ILE A 526 1.50 19.99 -20.12
CA ILE A 526 2.30 20.80 -21.05
C ILE A 526 3.55 21.40 -20.35
N TYR A 527 3.61 21.39 -19.01
CA TYR A 527 4.58 22.18 -18.24
C TYR A 527 5.86 21.45 -17.81
N HIS A 528 5.98 20.13 -18.05
CA HIS A 528 7.23 19.40 -17.84
C HIS A 528 7.64 18.68 -19.13
N ALA A 529 8.91 18.80 -19.50
CA ALA A 529 9.47 18.01 -20.60
C ALA A 529 9.44 16.53 -20.19
N LYS A 530 8.56 15.75 -20.83
CA LYS A 530 8.52 14.29 -20.66
C LYS A 530 9.88 13.71 -21.00
N LEU A 531 10.37 12.78 -20.17
CA LEU A 531 11.61 12.08 -20.51
C LEU A 531 11.44 11.36 -21.84
N ILE A 532 12.42 11.53 -22.71
CA ILE A 532 12.47 10.85 -24.00
C ILE A 532 12.80 9.38 -23.73
N ASP A 533 11.87 8.50 -24.06
CA ASP A 533 12.09 7.07 -24.11
C ASP A 533 12.95 6.73 -25.36
N VAL A 534 14.08 6.07 -25.14
CA VAL A 534 15.04 5.70 -26.19
C VAL A 534 15.28 4.20 -26.18
N ASN A 535 15.43 3.59 -27.36
CA ASN A 535 15.58 2.14 -27.52
C ASN A 535 16.76 1.58 -26.70
N LEU A 536 16.62 0.35 -26.17
CA LEU A 536 17.65 -0.27 -25.33
C LEU A 536 19.03 -0.32 -26.00
N THR A 537 19.10 -0.53 -27.31
CA THR A 537 20.37 -0.50 -28.05
C THR A 537 21.07 0.85 -27.90
N GLN A 538 20.33 1.97 -27.96
CA GLN A 538 20.88 3.31 -27.74
C GLN A 538 21.35 3.48 -26.29
N VAL A 539 20.57 2.98 -25.33
CA VAL A 539 20.97 3.00 -23.91
C VAL A 539 22.29 2.26 -23.71
N ILE A 540 22.44 1.08 -24.31
CA ILE A 540 23.67 0.28 -24.25
C ILE A 540 24.85 1.02 -24.87
N HIS A 541 24.66 1.80 -25.93
CA HIS A 541 25.71 2.65 -26.50
C HIS A 541 26.12 3.82 -25.60
N ASN A 542 25.22 4.27 -24.71
CA ASN A 542 25.46 5.37 -23.78
C ASN A 542 26.12 4.92 -22.46
N LEU A 543 26.15 3.60 -22.19
CA LEU A 543 26.76 2.96 -21.01
C LEU A 543 28.29 2.84 -21.14
#